data_AF-A0A812NYI8-F1
#
_entry.id   AF-A0A812NYI8-F1
#
_cell.length_a   1.000
_cell.length_b   1.000
_cell.length_c   1.000
_cell.angle_alpha   90.00
_cell.angle_beta   90.00
_cell.angle_gamma   90.00
#
_symmetry.space_group_name_H-M   'P 1'
#
loop_
_entity.id
_entity.type
_entity.pdbx_description
1 polymer ?
#
loop_
_entity_poly.entity_id
_entity_poly.type
_entity_poly.pdbx_seq_one_letter_code
_entity_poly.pdbx_strand_id
1 'polypeptide(L)'
;MVEGLTELVAASGISVPARAKFVGRFMAYTTFGAVTFGLVCGQLSVMLAVGPLIPFMWGAWTGFTLMSVGFWRHERSIIKDYVGRYPVLMEQVIRTQFPYSNMPKQLSAEQWLQQGSLSAISWCILAAQTAAPLIQEHEDSKLRSILEAELESS
;
A
#
# COMPACT_ATOMS: atom_id res chain seq x y z
N MET A 1 24.68 4.93 -8.40
CA MET A 1 23.49 5.77 -8.74
C MET A 1 22.21 5.24 -8.08
N VAL A 2 22.02 3.92 -7.99
CA VAL A 2 20.87 3.30 -7.29
C VAL A 2 20.95 3.51 -5.76
N GLU A 3 22.12 3.42 -5.15
CA GLU A 3 22.30 3.56 -3.68
C GLU A 3 21.89 4.94 -3.14
N GLY A 4 22.21 6.02 -3.88
CA GLY A 4 21.81 7.38 -3.50
C GLY A 4 20.29 7.61 -3.58
N LEU A 5 19.58 6.90 -4.46
CA LEU A 5 18.11 6.91 -4.50
C LEU A 5 17.53 6.17 -3.31
N THR A 6 18.13 5.04 -2.90
CA THR A 6 17.70 4.27 -1.73
C THR A 6 17.90 5.07 -0.44
N GLU A 7 19.01 5.79 -0.29
CA GLU A 7 19.26 6.69 0.84
C GLU A 7 18.33 7.90 0.85
N LEU A 8 18.05 8.53 -0.30
CA LEU A 8 17.09 9.63 -0.38
C LEU A 8 15.66 9.15 -0.10
N VAL A 9 15.30 7.93 -0.51
CA VAL A 9 14.00 7.29 -0.22
C VAL A 9 13.91 6.88 1.25
N ALA A 10 15.01 6.47 1.88
CA ALA A 10 15.07 6.19 3.32
C ALA A 10 14.98 7.48 4.15
N ALA A 11 15.73 8.52 3.77
CA ALA A 11 15.74 9.83 4.44
C ALA A 11 14.42 10.59 4.26
N SER A 12 13.83 10.56 3.06
CA SER A 12 12.46 11.07 2.85
C SER A 12 11.40 10.13 3.42
N GLY A 13 11.70 8.84 3.60
CA GLY A 13 10.83 7.87 4.23
C GLY A 13 10.42 8.25 5.65
N ILE A 14 11.24 9.02 6.37
CA ILE A 14 10.94 9.48 7.73
C ILE A 14 10.00 10.71 7.72
N SER A 15 10.07 11.54 6.69
CA SER A 15 9.32 12.81 6.61
C SER A 15 8.10 12.78 5.69
N VAL A 16 7.98 11.78 4.80
CA VAL A 16 6.87 11.69 3.85
C VAL A 16 5.64 11.08 4.55
N PRO A 17 4.51 11.81 4.60
CA PRO A 17 3.27 11.32 5.20
C PRO A 17 2.83 9.99 4.57
N ALA A 18 2.26 9.08 5.35
CA ALA A 18 1.76 7.78 4.88
C ALA A 18 0.88 7.90 3.62
N ARG A 19 0.05 8.96 3.54
CA ARG A 19 -0.77 9.27 2.37
C ARG A 19 0.05 9.47 1.09
N ALA A 20 1.16 10.19 1.16
CA ALA A 20 2.02 10.43 0.00
C ALA A 20 2.75 9.15 -0.43
N LYS A 21 3.15 8.28 0.52
CA LYS A 21 3.70 6.96 0.21
C LYS A 21 2.68 6.06 -0.50
N PHE A 22 1.43 6.04 -0.04
CA PHE A 22 0.35 5.32 -0.71
C PHE A 22 0.11 5.80 -2.13
N VAL A 23 -0.06 7.11 -2.31
CA VAL A 23 -0.30 7.72 -3.63
C VAL A 23 0.89 7.47 -4.55
N GLY A 24 2.12 7.60 -4.06
CA GLY A 24 3.33 7.32 -4.83
C GLY A 24 3.41 5.86 -5.28
N ARG A 25 3.15 4.90 -4.39
CA ARG A 25 3.10 3.46 -4.74
C ARG A 25 2.01 3.16 -5.76
N PHE A 26 0.81 3.71 -5.57
CA PHE A 26 -0.30 3.54 -6.49
C PHE A 26 0.07 4.08 -7.87
N MET A 27 0.49 5.35 -7.95
CA MET A 27 0.84 5.98 -9.22
C MET A 27 1.98 5.26 -9.93
N ALA A 28 3.02 4.85 -9.21
CA ALA A 28 4.14 4.10 -9.80
C ALA A 28 3.65 2.76 -10.38
N TYR A 29 2.88 1.99 -9.59
CA TYR A 29 2.37 0.68 -10.00
C TYR A 29 1.43 0.78 -11.20
N THR A 30 0.45 1.69 -11.16
CA THR A 30 -0.55 1.83 -12.23
C THR A 30 0.02 2.44 -13.49
N THR A 31 0.91 3.44 -13.37
CA THR A 31 1.50 4.09 -14.55
C THR A 31 2.46 3.16 -15.25
N PHE A 32 3.31 2.46 -14.51
CA PHE A 32 4.22 1.49 -15.10
C PHE A 32 3.44 0.39 -15.82
N GLY A 33 2.45 -0.21 -15.15
CA GLY A 33 1.62 -1.24 -15.75
C GLY A 33 0.81 -0.75 -16.96
N ALA A 34 0.25 0.46 -16.90
CA ALA A 34 -0.46 1.06 -18.04
C ALA A 34 0.45 1.27 -19.25
N VAL A 35 1.64 1.86 -19.04
CA VAL A 35 2.60 2.10 -20.13
C VAL A 35 3.08 0.77 -20.71
N THR A 36 3.42 -0.21 -19.88
CA THR A 36 3.85 -1.54 -20.35
C THR A 36 2.75 -2.20 -21.20
N PHE A 37 1.51 -2.21 -20.72
CA PHE A 37 0.40 -2.84 -21.45
C PHE A 37 0.08 -2.09 -22.76
N GLY A 38 0.10 -0.75 -22.72
CA GLY A 38 -0.04 0.10 -23.89
C GLY A 38 1.04 -0.19 -24.94
N LEU A 39 2.30 -0.27 -24.54
CA LEU A 39 3.40 -0.58 -25.46
C LEU A 39 3.25 -1.95 -26.11
N VAL A 40 2.86 -2.98 -25.35
CA VAL A 40 2.62 -4.33 -25.89
C VAL A 40 1.48 -4.30 -26.91
N CYS A 41 0.35 -3.68 -26.60
CA CYS A 41 -0.77 -3.55 -27.54
C CYS A 41 -0.40 -2.74 -28.78
N GLY A 42 0.34 -1.64 -28.60
CA GLY A 42 0.85 -0.82 -29.70
C GLY A 42 1.77 -1.60 -30.64
N GLN A 43 2.71 -2.39 -30.10
CA GLN A 43 3.59 -3.24 -30.89
C GLN A 43 2.81 -4.31 -31.69
N LEU A 44 1.83 -4.96 -31.07
CA LEU A 44 0.99 -5.94 -31.76
C LEU A 44 0.18 -5.31 -32.91
N SER A 45 -0.26 -4.06 -32.77
CA SER A 45 -1.05 -3.41 -33.81
C SER A 45 -0.28 -3.02 -35.06
N VAL A 46 1.02 -2.73 -34.93
CA VAL A 46 1.90 -2.52 -36.10
C VAL A 46 1.90 -3.74 -37.00
N MET A 47 1.76 -4.95 -36.43
CA MET A 47 1.64 -6.20 -37.20
C MET A 47 0.28 -6.38 -37.88
N LEU A 48 -0.76 -5.65 -37.47
CA LEU A 48 -2.15 -5.81 -37.94
C LEU A 48 -2.62 -4.71 -38.89
N ALA A 49 -1.72 -3.84 -39.38
CA ALA A 49 -2.01 -2.70 -40.26
C ALA A 49 -2.99 -1.64 -39.70
N VAL A 50 -3.37 -1.76 -38.42
CA VAL A 50 -4.08 -0.72 -37.67
C VAL A 50 -3.01 0.14 -37.00
N GLY A 51 -2.96 1.43 -37.31
CA GLY A 51 -1.91 2.33 -36.79
C GLY A 51 -1.75 2.25 -35.25
N PRO A 52 -0.54 2.47 -34.70
CA PRO A 52 -0.19 2.08 -33.34
C PRO A 52 -0.87 2.87 -32.22
N LEU A 53 -1.42 4.04 -32.54
CA LEU A 53 -1.92 4.99 -31.54
C LEU A 53 -3.19 4.48 -30.83
N ILE A 54 -4.20 4.05 -31.58
CA ILE A 54 -5.49 3.62 -31.00
C ILE A 54 -5.29 2.38 -30.10
N PRO A 55 -4.54 1.34 -30.53
CA PRO A 55 -4.32 0.15 -29.70
C PRO A 55 -3.42 0.43 -28.50
N PHE A 56 -2.47 1.36 -28.61
CA PHE A 56 -1.71 1.85 -27.45
C PHE A 56 -2.62 2.49 -26.41
N MET A 57 -3.50 3.42 -26.81
CA MET A 57 -4.39 4.12 -25.87
C MET A 57 -5.35 3.14 -25.18
N TRP A 58 -5.91 2.18 -25.93
CA TRP A 58 -6.78 1.15 -25.36
C TRP A 58 -6.02 0.21 -24.42
N GLY A 59 -4.82 -0.23 -24.81
CA GLY A 59 -3.94 -1.04 -23.98
C GLY A 59 -3.54 -0.31 -22.69
N ALA A 60 -3.21 0.97 -22.77
CA ALA A 60 -2.85 1.78 -21.61
C ALA A 60 -4.03 1.97 -20.66
N TRP A 61 -5.22 2.26 -21.19
CA TRP A 61 -6.44 2.39 -20.39
C TRP A 61 -6.80 1.08 -19.68
N THR A 62 -6.84 -0.03 -20.42
CA THR A 62 -7.12 -1.36 -19.85
C THR A 62 -6.07 -1.78 -18.82
N GLY A 63 -4.78 -1.56 -19.12
CA GLY A 63 -3.68 -1.79 -18.20
C GLY A 63 -3.84 -0.97 -16.91
N PHE A 64 -4.15 0.33 -17.03
CA PHE A 64 -4.40 1.18 -15.87
C PHE A 64 -5.55 0.65 -14.99
N THR A 65 -6.70 0.29 -15.60
CA THR A 65 -7.86 -0.23 -14.88
C THR A 65 -7.55 -1.55 -14.18
N LEU A 66 -6.93 -2.50 -14.88
CA LEU A 66 -6.58 -3.81 -14.32
C LEU A 66 -5.58 -3.69 -13.17
N MET A 67 -4.54 -2.88 -13.35
CA MET A 67 -3.51 -2.66 -12.32
C MET A 67 -4.07 -1.93 -11.12
N SER A 68 -4.96 -0.95 -11.32
CA SER A 68 -5.65 -0.27 -10.22
C SER A 68 -6.47 -1.26 -9.40
N VAL A 69 -7.28 -2.11 -10.04
CA VAL A 69 -8.08 -3.13 -9.35
C VAL A 69 -7.19 -4.15 -8.64
N GLY A 70 -6.11 -4.60 -9.29
CA GLY A 70 -5.13 -5.52 -8.70
C GLY A 70 -4.48 -4.94 -7.45
N PHE A 71 -4.06 -3.68 -7.52
CA PHE A 71 -3.47 -2.95 -6.40
C PHE A 71 -4.43 -2.88 -5.20
N TRP A 72 -5.70 -2.50 -5.42
CA TRP A 72 -6.71 -2.45 -4.34
C TRP A 72 -6.97 -3.81 -3.71
N ARG A 73 -7.00 -4.90 -4.51
CA ARG A 73 -7.16 -6.27 -4.00
C ARG A 73 -5.97 -6.68 -3.15
N HIS A 74 -4.75 -6.35 -3.60
CA HIS A 74 -3.52 -6.65 -2.90
C HIS A 74 -3.44 -5.92 -1.55
N GLU A 75 -3.64 -4.60 -1.55
CA GLU A 75 -3.66 -3.79 -0.33
C GLU A 75 -4.75 -4.27 0.64
N ARG A 76 -5.96 -4.59 0.14
CA ARG A 76 -7.02 -5.14 0.99
C ARG A 76 -6.62 -6.43 1.69
N SER A 77 -5.86 -7.30 1.02
CA SER A 77 -5.37 -8.54 1.63
C SER A 77 -4.37 -8.26 2.74
N ILE A 78 -3.44 -7.32 2.53
CA ILE A 78 -2.43 -6.93 3.52
C ILE A 78 -3.11 -6.33 4.76
N ILE A 79 -4.04 -5.41 4.58
CA ILE A 79 -4.75 -4.78 5.71
C ILE A 79 -5.49 -5.81 6.53
N LYS A 80 -6.12 -6.81 5.91
CA LYS A 80 -6.85 -7.85 6.65
C LYS A 80 -5.91 -8.59 7.62
N ASP A 81 -4.69 -8.88 7.19
CA ASP A 81 -3.68 -9.49 8.04
C ASP A 81 -3.24 -8.53 9.16
N TYR A 82 -2.96 -7.26 8.85
CA TYR A 82 -2.60 -6.26 9.86
C TYR A 82 -3.69 -6.03 10.91
N VAL A 83 -4.96 -5.92 10.48
CA VAL A 83 -6.10 -5.72 11.37
C VAL A 83 -6.36 -6.97 12.20
N GLY A 84 -6.15 -8.16 11.64
CA GLY A 84 -6.25 -9.43 12.39
C GLY A 84 -5.18 -9.57 13.47
N ARG A 85 -3.93 -9.14 13.19
CA ARG A 85 -2.83 -9.21 14.15
C ARG A 85 -2.87 -8.11 15.21
N TYR A 86 -3.27 -6.89 14.84
CA TYR A 86 -3.19 -5.70 15.68
C TYR A 86 -4.50 -4.89 15.71
N PRO A 87 -5.64 -5.49 16.10
CA PRO A 87 -6.96 -4.85 15.98
C PRO A 87 -7.09 -3.58 16.82
N VAL A 88 -6.61 -3.61 18.07
CA VAL A 88 -6.72 -2.49 19.01
C VAL A 88 -5.86 -1.30 18.58
N LEU A 89 -4.63 -1.58 18.14
CA LEU A 89 -3.71 -0.54 17.64
C LEU A 89 -4.31 0.16 16.42
N MET A 90 -4.85 -0.62 15.48
CA MET A 90 -5.47 -0.07 14.27
C MET A 90 -6.67 0.80 14.60
N GLU A 91 -7.54 0.37 15.52
CA GLU A 91 -8.67 1.18 15.99
C GLU A 91 -8.20 2.50 16.63
N GLN A 92 -7.19 2.45 17.49
CA GLN A 92 -6.66 3.64 18.14
C GLN A 92 -6.02 4.61 17.13
N VAL A 93 -5.25 4.10 16.17
CA VAL A 93 -4.66 4.92 15.10
C VAL A 93 -5.74 5.56 14.24
N ILE A 94 -6.80 4.82 13.86
CA ILE A 94 -7.92 5.38 13.09
C ILE A 94 -8.59 6.51 13.86
N ARG A 95 -8.90 6.31 15.15
CA ARG A 95 -9.61 7.31 15.95
C ARG A 95 -8.77 8.54 16.27
N THR A 96 -7.47 8.37 16.48
CA THR A 96 -6.57 9.47 16.90
C THR A 96 -6.03 10.25 15.72
N GLN A 97 -5.59 9.58 14.65
CA GLN A 97 -4.94 10.21 13.49
C GLN A 97 -5.93 10.60 12.39
N PHE A 98 -7.11 9.96 12.35
CA PHE A 98 -8.10 10.16 11.28
C PHE A 98 -9.51 10.44 11.84
N PRO A 99 -9.73 11.61 12.47
CA PRO A 99 -11.04 11.96 13.05
C PRO A 99 -12.16 12.04 12.01
N TYR A 100 -11.83 12.29 10.74
CA TYR A 100 -12.77 12.34 9.61
C TYR A 100 -13.07 10.97 8.98
N SER A 101 -12.57 9.88 9.58
CA SER A 101 -12.76 8.51 9.07
C SER A 101 -14.22 8.05 9.05
N ASN A 102 -15.09 8.71 9.84
CA ASN A 102 -16.48 8.30 10.07
C ASN A 102 -16.61 6.85 10.59
N MET A 103 -15.56 6.31 11.22
CA MET A 103 -15.60 5.00 11.85
C MET A 103 -16.60 5.02 13.02
N PRO A 104 -17.64 4.16 13.03
CA PRO A 104 -18.58 4.10 14.14
C PRO A 104 -17.88 3.69 15.44
N LYS A 105 -18.19 4.38 16.55
CA LYS A 105 -17.54 4.15 17.86
C LYS A 105 -17.77 2.76 18.44
N GLN A 106 -18.78 2.05 17.94
CA GLN A 106 -19.19 0.73 18.43
C GLN A 106 -18.59 -0.43 17.62
N LEU A 107 -17.99 -0.15 16.45
CA LEU A 107 -17.44 -1.18 15.57
C LEU A 107 -15.94 -1.30 15.78
N SER A 108 -15.44 -2.53 15.73
CA SER A 108 -13.99 -2.77 15.63
C SER A 108 -13.47 -2.41 14.23
N ALA A 109 -12.16 -2.16 14.11
CA ALA A 109 -11.53 -1.90 12.80
C ALA A 109 -11.77 -3.05 11.81
N GLU A 110 -11.80 -4.28 12.30
CA GLU A 110 -12.07 -5.47 11.49
C GLU A 110 -13.51 -5.50 10.96
N GLN A 111 -14.49 -5.29 11.83
CA GLN A 111 -15.90 -5.25 11.45
C GLN A 111 -16.16 -4.12 10.45
N TRP A 112 -15.52 -2.97 10.64
CA TRP A 112 -15.63 -1.84 9.73
C TRP A 112 -15.02 -2.15 8.35
N LEU A 113 -13.86 -2.82 8.31
CA LEU A 113 -13.24 -3.29 7.07
C LEU A 113 -14.10 -4.33 6.33
N GLN A 114 -14.80 -5.19 7.06
CA GLN A 114 -15.67 -6.23 6.49
C GLN A 114 -16.89 -5.65 5.75
N GLN A 115 -17.35 -4.44 6.10
CA GLN A 115 -18.42 -3.74 5.36
C GLN A 115 -18.03 -3.46 3.89
N GLY A 116 -16.73 -3.48 3.57
CA GLY A 116 -16.25 -3.44 2.19
C GLY A 116 -16.40 -2.10 1.49
N SER A 117 -16.72 -1.03 2.21
CA SER A 117 -16.75 0.32 1.63
C SER A 117 -15.33 0.77 1.26
N LEU A 118 -15.20 1.47 0.13
CA LEU A 118 -13.91 2.01 -0.32
C LEU A 118 -13.31 2.99 0.70
N SER A 119 -14.16 3.73 1.41
CA SER A 119 -13.73 4.65 2.48
C SER A 119 -13.13 3.87 3.66
N ALA A 120 -13.81 2.84 4.16
CA ALA A 120 -13.30 2.02 5.25
C ALA A 120 -11.97 1.38 4.88
N ILE A 121 -11.88 0.78 3.68
CA ILE A 121 -10.63 0.19 3.18
C ILE A 121 -9.52 1.26 3.13
N SER A 122 -9.79 2.43 2.55
CA SER A 122 -8.78 3.49 2.40
C SER A 122 -8.27 3.98 3.76
N TRP A 123 -9.16 4.20 4.73
CA TRP A 123 -8.76 4.61 6.08
C TRP A 123 -7.98 3.53 6.82
N CYS A 124 -8.36 2.26 6.66
CA CYS A 124 -7.58 1.15 7.22
C CYS A 124 -6.20 1.01 6.54
N ILE A 125 -6.06 1.25 5.23
CA ILE A 125 -4.73 1.31 4.58
C ILE A 125 -3.87 2.38 5.24
N LEU A 126 -4.41 3.59 5.35
CA LEU A 126 -3.67 4.72 5.91
C LEU A 126 -3.27 4.47 7.36
N ALA A 127 -4.19 3.92 8.16
CA ALA A 127 -3.88 3.52 9.53
C ALA A 127 -2.80 2.44 9.60
N ALA A 128 -2.87 1.41 8.75
CA ALA A 128 -1.84 0.36 8.70
C ALA A 128 -0.47 0.94 8.36
N GLN A 129 -0.41 1.84 7.37
CA GLN A 129 0.84 2.48 6.97
C GLN A 129 1.40 3.44 8.02
N THR A 130 0.54 4.11 8.78
CA THR A 130 0.95 4.94 9.93
C THR A 130 1.41 4.09 11.11
N ALA A 131 0.78 2.94 11.34
CA ALA A 131 1.13 2.02 12.42
C ALA A 131 2.36 1.14 12.10
N ALA A 132 2.61 0.84 10.82
CA ALA A 132 3.68 -0.04 10.37
C ALA A 132 5.07 0.28 10.96
N PRO A 133 5.57 1.54 10.96
CA PRO A 133 6.87 1.83 11.58
C PRO A 133 6.87 1.59 13.09
N LEU A 134 5.77 1.87 13.79
CA LEU A 134 5.65 1.65 15.24
C LEU A 134 5.62 0.16 15.59
N ILE A 135 4.93 -0.64 14.76
CA ILE A 135 4.91 -2.10 14.90
C ILE A 135 6.31 -2.66 14.67
N GLN A 136 6.98 -2.22 13.61
CA GLN A 136 8.33 -2.68 13.28
C GLN A 136 9.33 -2.34 14.39
N GLU A 137 9.30 -1.11 14.92
CA GLU A 137 10.15 -0.71 16.04
C GLU A 137 9.90 -1.57 17.30
N HIS A 138 8.64 -1.89 17.58
CA HIS A 138 8.27 -2.75 18.70
C HIS A 138 8.74 -4.20 18.49
N GLU A 139 8.55 -4.77 17.29
CA GLU A 139 9.02 -6.11 16.94
C GLU A 139 10.56 -6.20 17.02
N ASP A 140 11.27 -5.21 16.50
CA ASP A 140 12.74 -5.13 16.54
C ASP A 140 13.26 -5.03 17.98
N SER A 141 12.62 -4.21 18.82
CA SER A 141 12.98 -4.07 20.23
C SER A 141 12.80 -5.38 20.99
N LYS A 142 11.68 -6.09 20.74
CA LYS A 142 11.41 -7.38 21.36
C LYS A 142 12.44 -8.43 20.94
N LEU A 143 12.79 -8.47 19.66
CA LEU A 143 13.79 -9.41 19.14
C LEU A 143 15.17 -9.17 19.76
N ARG A 144 15.58 -7.90 19.94
CA ARG A 144 16.84 -7.56 20.64
C ARG A 144 16.84 -8.05 22.08
N SER A 145 15.75 -7.83 22.83
CA SER A 145 15.66 -8.29 24.23
C SER A 145 15.77 -9.81 24.37
N ILE A 146 15.26 -10.58 23.39
CA ILE A 146 15.37 -12.04 23.39
C ILE A 146 16.82 -12.46 23.12
N LEU A 147 17.48 -11.84 22.12
CA LEU A 147 18.87 -12.13 21.81
C LEU A 147 19.81 -11.80 22.97
N GLU A 148 19.59 -10.67 23.64
CA GLU A 148 20.37 -10.26 24.81
C GLU A 148 20.20 -11.26 25.97
N ALA A 149 18.98 -11.72 26.23
CA ALA A 149 18.72 -12.74 27.25
C ALA A 149 19.36 -14.11 26.93
N GLU A 150 19.40 -14.51 25.66
CA GLU A 150 20.08 -15.74 25.24
C GLU A 150 21.61 -15.63 25.37
N LEU A 151 22.17 -14.47 25.03
CA LEU A 151 23.60 -14.16 25.19
C LEU A 151 24.06 -14.15 26.65
N GLU A 152 23.22 -13.65 27.58
CA GLU A 152 23.53 -13.68 29.02
C GLU A 152 23.40 -15.09 29.63
N SER A 153 22.68 -15.99 28.97
CA SER A 153 22.49 -17.38 29.41
C SER A 153 23.55 -18.37 28.89
N SER A 154 24.44 -17.92 27.99
CA SER A 154 25.51 -18.70 27.35
C SER A 154 26.87 -18.41 27.99
#